data_AF-A0AAD5TGF9-F1
#
_entry.id   AF-A0AAD5TGF9-F1
#
_cell.length_a   1.000
_cell.length_b   1.000
_cell.length_c   1.000
_cell.angle_alpha   90.00
_cell.angle_beta   90.00
_cell.angle_gamma   90.00
#
_symmetry.space_group_name_H-M   'P 1'
#
loop_
_entity.id
_entity.type
_entity.pdbx_description
1 polymer ?
#
loop_
_entity_poly.entity_id
_entity_poly.type
_entity_poly.pdbx_seq_one_letter_code
_entity_poly.pdbx_strand_id
1 'polypeptide(L)'
;MSFTQTTLVSATPPPSPPAPPQMQPPLFPRTTLRQKLYIVLMHSLGAGILDAAINFVIAYAMYHNQEARLWNMPNTIAGDAAVTVLIQGVLTWVIDGALTHQDCRKGTVAPIVLNDHRDHYVIDESDDNQSSVGGDSAVPLKPRASRRLFSRFVCWTCAPSLDIFAPGLTPAIRAKRVFLSATRGLVFSLCVLPIAWCLGVGIACAVWPALARNHAITNSWGPMIFKAVYTFVLGAVTTPVSTVLAMTQARPAKTIMTARTPTDPEIAGGGALGEPTELVHREKR
;
A
#
# COMPACT_ATOMS: atom_id res chain seq x y z
N MET A 1 53.39 -36.54 -51.14
CA MET A 1 53.22 -35.21 -50.52
C MET A 1 52.36 -35.41 -49.29
N SER A 2 52.92 -35.24 -48.10
CA SER A 2 52.20 -35.47 -46.84
C SER A 2 51.81 -34.14 -46.23
N PHE A 3 50.51 -33.92 -45.99
CA PHE A 3 50.00 -32.73 -45.32
C PHE A 3 50.07 -32.91 -43.80
N THR A 4 50.90 -32.10 -43.15
CA THR A 4 50.96 -32.03 -41.68
C THR A 4 49.77 -31.22 -41.17
N GLN A 5 48.77 -31.88 -40.56
CA GLN A 5 47.70 -31.16 -39.85
C GLN A 5 48.28 -30.48 -38.60
N THR A 6 48.16 -29.15 -38.55
CA THR A 6 48.49 -28.38 -37.34
C THR A 6 47.25 -28.31 -36.45
N THR A 7 47.25 -29.06 -35.36
CA THR A 7 46.16 -29.06 -34.38
C THR A 7 46.16 -27.76 -33.58
N LEU A 8 45.18 -26.88 -33.81
CA LEU A 8 44.97 -25.69 -32.99
C LEU A 8 44.46 -26.08 -31.60
N VAL A 9 45.30 -25.93 -30.59
CA VAL A 9 44.91 -26.10 -29.18
C VAL A 9 44.06 -24.90 -28.76
N SER A 10 42.77 -25.16 -28.50
CA SER A 10 41.84 -24.14 -28.00
C SER A 10 42.23 -23.72 -26.58
N ALA A 11 42.64 -22.46 -26.41
CA ALA A 11 43.00 -21.90 -25.11
C ALA A 11 41.72 -21.64 -24.29
N THR A 12 41.63 -22.26 -23.11
CA THR A 12 40.54 -22.02 -22.16
C THR A 12 40.64 -20.57 -21.65
N PRO A 13 39.56 -19.78 -21.63
CA PRO A 13 39.61 -18.42 -21.10
C PRO A 13 39.95 -18.43 -19.59
N PRO A 14 40.69 -17.43 -19.10
CA PRO A 14 41.05 -17.36 -17.69
C PRO A 14 39.80 -17.24 -16.80
N PRO A 15 39.82 -17.81 -15.58
CA PRO A 15 38.69 -17.72 -14.67
C PRO A 15 38.38 -16.26 -14.34
N SER A 16 37.10 -15.89 -14.45
CA SER A 16 36.63 -14.55 -14.14
C SER A 16 36.98 -14.18 -12.68
N PRO A 17 37.42 -12.94 -12.42
CA PRO A 17 37.69 -12.52 -11.04
C PRO A 17 36.44 -12.65 -10.19
N PRO A 18 36.56 -13.05 -8.90
CA PRO A 18 35.41 -13.20 -8.02
C PRO A 18 34.67 -11.87 -7.92
N ALA A 19 33.34 -11.92 -8.12
CA ALA A 19 32.50 -10.74 -8.05
C ALA A 19 32.71 -10.04 -6.69
N PRO A 20 32.81 -8.69 -6.65
CA PRO A 20 33.01 -7.98 -5.40
C PRO A 20 31.87 -8.32 -4.43
N PRO A 21 32.16 -8.51 -3.12
CA PRO A 21 31.15 -8.90 -2.16
C PRO A 21 30.01 -7.88 -2.18
N GLN A 22 28.83 -8.31 -2.61
CA GLN A 22 27.68 -7.42 -2.73
C GLN A 22 27.32 -6.90 -1.34
N MET A 23 27.63 -5.63 -1.11
CA MET A 23 27.42 -4.96 0.17
C MET A 23 25.91 -4.89 0.40
N GLN A 24 25.40 -5.76 1.27
CA GLN A 24 23.96 -5.90 1.49
C GLN A 24 23.36 -4.53 1.86
N PRO A 25 22.41 -4.00 1.07
CA PRO A 25 21.82 -2.70 1.37
C PRO A 25 21.12 -2.75 2.74
N PRO A 26 21.17 -1.65 3.51
CA PRO A 26 20.66 -1.63 4.87
C PRO A 26 19.19 -2.02 4.90
N LEU A 27 18.82 -2.85 5.89
CA LEU A 27 17.47 -3.42 6.07
C LEU A 27 16.34 -2.37 6.05
N PHE A 28 16.66 -1.13 6.44
CA PHE A 28 15.77 0.02 6.36
C PHE A 28 16.36 1.09 5.45
N PRO A 29 15.68 1.51 4.36
CA PRO A 29 16.13 2.61 3.53
C PRO A 29 16.13 3.92 4.34
N ARG A 30 17.09 4.80 4.07
CA ARG A 30 17.19 6.10 4.76
C ARG A 30 16.01 7.00 4.35
N THR A 31 15.03 7.13 5.24
CA THR A 31 13.87 8.00 5.03
C THR A 31 14.26 9.48 5.16
N THR A 32 13.84 10.28 4.18
CA THR A 32 14.09 11.72 4.14
C THR A 32 13.28 12.46 5.20
N LEU A 33 13.75 13.65 5.61
CA LEU A 33 13.00 14.49 6.56
C LEU A 33 11.60 14.83 6.03
N ARG A 34 11.44 15.08 4.72
CA ARG A 34 10.13 15.32 4.09
C ARG A 34 9.19 14.13 4.26
N GLN A 35 9.65 12.90 4.03
CA GLN A 35 8.83 11.70 4.24
C GLN A 35 8.44 11.54 5.72
N LYS A 36 9.37 11.79 6.66
CA LYS A 36 9.07 11.73 8.10
C LYS A 36 8.02 12.76 8.52
N LEU A 37 8.17 14.02 8.08
CA LEU A 37 7.19 15.09 8.35
C LEU A 37 5.84 14.80 7.69
N TYR A 38 5.81 14.27 6.47
CA TYR A 38 4.58 13.84 5.80
C TYR A 38 3.85 12.75 6.60
N ILE A 39 4.56 11.70 7.02
CA ILE A 39 3.98 10.58 7.79
C ILE A 39 3.48 11.04 9.17
N VAL A 40 4.25 11.87 9.88
CA VAL A 40 3.91 12.28 11.27
C VAL A 40 2.93 13.45 11.31
N LEU A 41 3.12 14.50 10.50
CA LEU A 41 2.28 15.70 10.61
C LEU A 41 0.95 15.55 9.88
N MET A 42 0.97 15.07 8.63
CA MET A 42 -0.26 14.90 7.85
C MET A 42 -0.97 13.59 8.23
N HIS A 43 -0.24 12.47 8.18
CA HIS A 43 -0.84 11.12 8.28
C HIS A 43 -0.93 10.55 9.69
N SER A 44 -0.37 11.20 10.71
CA SER A 44 -0.64 10.88 12.12
C SER A 44 -1.48 11.98 12.76
N LEU A 45 -0.91 13.17 12.97
CA LEU A 45 -1.63 14.25 13.65
C LEU A 45 -2.84 14.77 12.86
N GLY A 46 -2.67 15.07 11.57
CA GLY A 46 -3.75 15.58 10.71
C GLY A 46 -4.92 14.58 10.58
N ALA A 47 -4.61 13.31 10.29
CA ALA A 47 -5.58 12.22 10.26
C ALA A 47 -6.32 12.06 11.59
N GLY A 48 -5.59 12.01 12.72
CA GLY A 48 -6.19 11.92 14.05
C GLY A 48 -7.13 13.09 14.37
N ILE A 49 -6.78 14.33 14.03
CA ILE A 49 -7.67 15.49 14.22
C ILE A 49 -8.96 15.36 13.39
N LEU A 50 -8.85 14.91 12.14
CA LEU A 50 -10.00 14.73 11.25
C LEU A 50 -10.94 13.62 11.75
N ASP A 51 -10.38 12.46 12.12
CA ASP A 51 -11.11 11.33 12.67
C ASP A 51 -11.83 11.71 13.97
N ALA A 52 -11.15 12.44 14.86
CA ALA A 52 -11.71 12.95 16.10
C ALA A 52 -12.91 13.87 15.86
N ALA A 53 -12.79 14.81 14.92
CA ALA A 53 -13.86 15.77 14.60
C ALA A 53 -15.09 15.07 14.01
N ILE A 54 -14.90 14.16 13.05
CA ILE A 54 -15.99 13.41 12.43
C ILE A 54 -16.71 12.54 13.47
N ASN A 55 -15.95 11.81 14.29
CA ASN A 55 -16.53 10.95 15.32
C ASN A 55 -17.16 11.71 16.49
N PHE A 56 -16.68 12.91 16.83
CA PHE A 56 -17.35 13.79 17.77
C PHE A 56 -18.75 14.18 17.27
N VAL A 57 -18.87 14.56 15.99
CA VAL A 57 -20.16 14.92 15.36
C VAL A 57 -21.12 13.73 15.34
N ILE A 58 -20.64 12.54 14.99
CA ILE A 58 -21.44 11.30 15.04
C ILE A 58 -21.88 10.98 16.47
N ALA A 59 -20.97 11.03 17.45
CA ALA A 59 -21.28 10.79 18.85
C ALA A 59 -22.27 11.83 19.41
N TYR A 60 -22.15 13.09 18.99
CA TYR A 60 -23.10 14.14 19.36
C TYR A 60 -24.50 13.80 18.82
N ALA A 61 -24.62 13.45 17.53
CA ALA A 61 -25.90 13.07 16.94
C ALA A 61 -26.54 11.83 17.58
N MET A 62 -25.73 10.87 18.08
CA MET A 62 -26.21 9.64 18.71
C MET A 62 -26.56 9.80 20.20
N TYR A 63 -25.74 10.52 20.98
CA TYR A 63 -25.83 10.54 22.44
C TYR A 63 -26.40 11.85 23.02
N HIS A 64 -26.55 12.91 22.23
CA HIS A 64 -27.12 14.16 22.72
C HIS A 64 -28.60 13.97 23.08
N ASN A 65 -28.94 14.27 24.34
CA ASN A 65 -30.27 14.07 24.94
C ASN A 65 -30.77 12.62 24.96
N GLN A 66 -29.88 11.63 24.87
CA GLN A 66 -30.21 10.20 24.94
C GLN A 66 -29.51 9.52 26.12
N GLU A 67 -30.05 8.39 26.59
CA GLU A 67 -29.29 7.51 27.49
C GLU A 67 -28.18 6.81 26.71
N ALA A 68 -26.93 6.96 27.13
CA ALA A 68 -25.81 6.14 26.70
C ALA A 68 -25.46 5.12 27.80
N ARG A 69 -25.24 3.86 27.43
CA ARG A 69 -24.86 2.77 28.34
C ARG A 69 -23.64 2.04 27.81
N LEU A 70 -22.90 1.36 28.67
CA LEU A 70 -21.66 0.71 28.23
C LEU A 70 -21.93 -0.46 27.31
N TRP A 71 -22.87 -1.33 27.71
CA TRP A 71 -23.19 -2.58 27.02
C TRP A 71 -24.59 -2.59 26.41
N ASN A 72 -25.56 -1.94 27.04
CA ASN A 72 -26.97 -2.04 26.65
C ASN A 72 -27.30 -1.25 25.38
N MET A 73 -28.11 -1.88 24.53
CA MET A 73 -28.81 -1.25 23.41
C MET A 73 -29.90 -0.26 23.90
N PRO A 74 -30.33 0.72 23.09
CA PRO A 74 -29.91 0.99 21.71
C PRO A 74 -28.53 1.65 21.60
N ASN A 75 -28.14 2.46 22.59
CA ASN A 75 -26.97 3.34 22.53
C ASN A 75 -25.79 2.78 23.34
N THR A 76 -25.21 1.69 22.83
CA THR A 76 -24.04 1.03 23.42
C THR A 76 -22.74 1.74 23.06
N ILE A 77 -22.00 2.23 24.06
CA ILE A 77 -20.69 2.87 23.87
C ILE A 77 -19.63 1.84 23.42
N ALA A 78 -19.66 0.63 24.01
CA ALA A 78 -18.70 -0.41 23.66
C ALA A 78 -18.95 -0.96 22.24
N GLY A 79 -20.22 -1.15 21.84
CA GLY A 79 -20.56 -1.59 20.50
C GLY A 79 -20.18 -0.57 19.43
N ASP A 80 -20.49 0.71 19.67
CA ASP A 80 -20.13 1.82 18.78
C ASP A 80 -18.61 1.95 18.60
N ALA A 81 -17.84 1.87 19.69
CA ALA A 81 -16.38 1.88 19.62
C ALA A 81 -15.81 0.70 18.81
N ALA A 82 -16.38 -0.52 18.93
CA ALA A 82 -15.94 -1.69 18.16
C ALA A 82 -16.21 -1.52 16.65
N VAL A 83 -17.42 -1.09 16.29
CA VAL A 83 -17.81 -0.84 14.89
C VAL A 83 -16.95 0.27 14.28
N THR A 84 -16.64 1.31 15.06
CA THR A 84 -15.78 2.42 14.65
C THR A 84 -14.39 1.92 14.20
N VAL A 85 -13.75 1.00 14.93
CA VAL A 85 -12.44 0.43 14.51
C VAL A 85 -12.52 -0.24 13.15
N LEU A 86 -13.57 -1.04 12.92
CA LEU A 86 -13.75 -1.79 11.67
C LEU A 86 -13.99 -0.85 10.47
N ILE A 87 -14.87 0.13 10.63
CA ILE A 87 -15.20 1.07 9.55
C ILE A 87 -14.03 2.02 9.28
N GLN A 88 -13.45 2.62 10.32
CA GLN A 88 -12.34 3.57 10.19
C GLN A 88 -11.13 2.91 9.54
N GLY A 89 -10.74 1.70 9.95
CA GLY A 89 -9.61 1.00 9.34
C GLY A 89 -9.88 0.51 7.91
N VAL A 90 -11.12 0.16 7.55
CA VAL A 90 -11.51 -0.06 6.13
C VAL A 90 -11.33 1.23 5.31
N LEU A 91 -11.85 2.36 5.81
CA LEU A 91 -11.77 3.65 5.12
C LEU A 91 -10.33 4.16 4.99
N THR A 92 -9.52 4.04 6.05
CA THR A 92 -8.08 4.41 6.07
C THR A 92 -7.30 3.69 4.96
N TRP A 93 -7.55 2.40 4.74
CA TRP A 93 -6.87 1.63 3.69
C TRP A 93 -7.39 1.94 2.29
N VAL A 94 -8.65 2.33 2.13
CA VAL A 94 -9.22 2.72 0.83
C VAL A 94 -8.83 4.15 0.45
N ILE A 95 -9.00 5.11 1.37
CA ILE A 95 -8.84 6.54 1.13
C ILE A 95 -7.38 6.96 1.24
N ASP A 96 -6.74 6.84 2.40
CA ASP A 96 -5.35 7.30 2.59
C ASP A 96 -4.37 6.49 1.75
N GLY A 97 -4.67 5.20 1.55
CA GLY A 97 -3.99 4.36 0.58
C GLY A 97 -4.04 4.94 -0.84
N ALA A 98 -5.22 5.32 -1.33
CA ALA A 98 -5.38 5.89 -2.68
C ALA A 98 -4.77 7.30 -2.82
N LEU A 99 -4.93 8.15 -1.80
CA LEU A 99 -4.35 9.51 -1.74
C LEU A 99 -2.83 9.44 -1.70
N THR A 100 -2.24 8.57 -0.89
CA THR A 100 -0.78 8.38 -0.81
C THR A 100 -0.19 7.88 -2.12
N HIS A 101 -0.87 6.99 -2.85
CA HIS A 101 -0.47 6.64 -4.22
C HIS A 101 -0.53 7.86 -5.16
N GLN A 102 -1.57 8.69 -5.06
CA GLN A 102 -1.72 9.90 -5.88
C GLN A 102 -0.61 10.94 -5.59
N ASP A 103 -0.25 11.14 -4.33
CA ASP A 103 0.80 12.07 -3.92
C ASP A 103 2.21 11.56 -4.28
N CYS A 104 2.43 10.24 -4.24
CA CYS A 104 3.61 9.63 -4.86
C CYS A 104 3.68 9.88 -6.37
N ARG A 105 2.55 9.76 -7.10
CA ARG A 105 2.50 10.01 -8.56
C ARG A 105 2.73 11.48 -8.92
N LYS A 106 2.21 12.42 -8.12
CA LYS A 106 2.44 13.86 -8.28
C LYS A 106 3.86 14.30 -7.91
N GLY A 107 4.62 13.46 -7.20
CA GLY A 107 5.93 13.81 -6.67
C GLY A 107 5.89 14.67 -5.39
N THR A 108 4.72 14.82 -4.76
CA THR A 108 4.57 15.48 -3.45
C THR A 108 5.45 14.82 -2.40
N VAL A 109 5.52 13.48 -2.45
CA VAL A 109 6.38 12.66 -1.60
C VAL A 109 7.03 11.55 -2.44
N ALA A 110 8.27 11.18 -2.13
CA ALA A 110 8.94 10.07 -2.80
C ALA A 110 8.47 8.72 -2.21
N PRO A 111 8.30 7.66 -3.02
CA PRO A 111 8.01 6.31 -2.53
C PRO A 111 9.16 5.77 -1.68
N ILE A 112 8.86 4.79 -0.82
CA ILE A 112 9.85 4.09 0.01
C ILE A 112 10.30 2.85 -0.75
N VAL A 113 11.53 2.87 -1.27
CA VAL A 113 12.12 1.72 -1.95
C VAL A 113 12.62 0.74 -0.88
N LEU A 114 11.82 -0.27 -0.56
CA LEU A 114 12.36 -1.56 -0.07
C LEU A 114 13.08 -2.26 -1.23
N ASN A 115 14.15 -2.96 -0.89
CA ASN A 115 15.18 -3.49 -1.80
C ASN A 115 14.68 -4.15 -3.10
N ASP A 116 15.58 -4.13 -4.08
CA ASP A 116 15.38 -4.47 -5.48
C ASP A 116 15.13 -5.97 -5.72
N HIS A 117 13.92 -6.41 -5.37
CA HIS A 117 13.40 -7.78 -5.60
C HIS A 117 12.06 -7.74 -6.35
N ARG A 118 11.81 -6.69 -7.16
CA ARG A 118 10.54 -6.51 -7.87
C ARG A 118 10.44 -7.21 -9.23
N ASP A 119 11.50 -7.83 -9.71
CA ASP A 119 11.52 -8.52 -11.01
C ASP A 119 10.85 -9.91 -11.00
N HIS A 120 10.32 -10.37 -9.85
CA HIS A 120 9.70 -11.69 -9.69
C HIS A 120 8.23 -11.67 -9.28
N TYR A 121 7.51 -10.59 -9.54
CA TYR A 121 6.04 -10.57 -9.43
C TYR A 121 5.36 -9.79 -10.57
N VAL A 122 5.81 -10.07 -11.81
CA VAL A 122 4.84 -10.19 -12.90
C VAL A 122 3.87 -11.28 -12.46
N ILE A 123 2.59 -10.95 -12.28
CA ILE A 123 1.56 -11.99 -12.30
C ILE A 123 1.49 -12.39 -13.76
N ASP A 124 2.17 -13.48 -14.10
CA ASP A 124 2.00 -14.10 -15.40
C ASP A 124 0.60 -14.71 -15.40
N GLU A 125 -0.35 -13.97 -15.97
CA GLU A 125 -1.75 -14.38 -16.16
C GLU A 125 -1.86 -15.24 -17.45
N SER A 126 -0.74 -15.86 -17.84
CA SER A 126 -0.45 -16.49 -19.13
C SER A 126 0.69 -17.51 -19.04
N ASP A 127 0.49 -18.65 -18.35
CA ASP A 127 1.14 -19.92 -18.75
C ASP A 127 0.52 -21.16 -18.06
N ASP A 128 -0.61 -21.61 -18.58
CA ASP A 128 -1.12 -22.98 -18.38
C ASP A 128 -0.46 -23.97 -19.38
N ASN A 129 0.84 -23.79 -19.71
CA ASN A 129 1.57 -24.78 -20.53
C ASN A 129 3.11 -24.69 -20.47
N GLN A 130 3.75 -25.29 -19.46
CA GLN A 130 5.11 -25.82 -19.69
C GLN A 130 5.51 -27.03 -18.84
N SER A 131 5.91 -28.07 -19.54
CA SER A 131 6.25 -29.40 -19.00
C SER A 131 7.72 -29.51 -18.63
N SER A 132 7.98 -29.99 -17.41
CA SER A 132 9.06 -30.93 -17.07
C SER A 132 10.44 -30.79 -17.77
N VAL A 133 11.27 -29.86 -17.30
CA VAL A 133 12.75 -29.95 -17.20
C VAL A 133 13.16 -29.20 -15.92
N GLY A 134 14.13 -29.61 -15.10
CA GLY A 134 14.98 -30.82 -15.07
C GLY A 134 15.28 -31.22 -13.62
N GLY A 135 16.55 -31.35 -13.22
CA GLY A 135 16.93 -31.42 -11.80
C GLY A 135 18.36 -30.96 -11.50
N ASP A 136 18.59 -30.40 -10.31
CA ASP A 136 19.90 -30.41 -9.64
C ASP A 136 19.78 -30.28 -8.11
N SER A 137 20.81 -30.69 -7.39
CA SER A 137 20.72 -31.03 -5.96
C SER A 137 20.80 -29.83 -5.00
N ALA A 138 19.71 -29.51 -4.29
CA ALA A 138 19.69 -28.56 -3.19
C ALA A 138 19.32 -29.23 -1.85
N VAL A 139 20.18 -29.09 -0.83
CA VAL A 139 19.94 -29.62 0.52
C VAL A 139 18.67 -29.00 1.12
N PRO A 140 17.64 -29.78 1.47
CA PRO A 140 16.38 -29.24 1.96
C PRO A 140 16.52 -28.78 3.42
N LEU A 141 16.92 -27.52 3.62
CA LEU A 141 16.81 -26.82 4.89
C LEU A 141 15.32 -26.72 5.31
N LYS A 142 14.83 -27.76 6.00
CA LYS A 142 13.43 -27.97 6.40
C LYS A 142 12.82 -26.70 7.04
N PRO A 143 12.04 -25.90 6.31
CA PRO A 143 11.60 -24.61 6.82
C PRO A 143 10.51 -24.82 7.88
N ARG A 144 10.80 -24.45 9.15
CA ARG A 144 9.85 -24.49 10.27
C ARG A 144 8.50 -23.90 9.84
N ALA A 145 7.47 -24.76 9.79
CA ALA A 145 6.20 -24.47 9.11
C ALA A 145 5.51 -23.18 9.58
N SER A 146 5.64 -22.84 10.87
CA SER A 146 5.12 -21.60 11.46
C SER A 146 5.57 -20.31 10.74
N ARG A 147 6.82 -20.25 10.24
CA ARG A 147 7.30 -19.06 9.49
C ARG A 147 6.57 -18.85 8.16
N ARG A 148 5.93 -19.89 7.59
CA ARG A 148 5.24 -19.78 6.29
C ARG A 148 3.96 -18.96 6.35
N LEU A 149 3.16 -19.08 7.43
CA LEU A 149 1.89 -18.36 7.53
C LEU A 149 2.09 -16.86 7.75
N PHE A 150 2.95 -16.47 8.70
CA PHE A 150 3.27 -15.06 8.93
C PHE A 150 3.94 -14.41 7.71
N SER A 151 4.87 -15.11 7.05
CA SER A 151 5.49 -14.63 5.80
C SER A 151 4.46 -14.45 4.68
N ARG A 152 3.54 -15.41 4.48
CA ARG A 152 2.44 -15.27 3.49
C ARG A 152 1.49 -14.14 3.83
N PHE A 153 1.18 -13.91 5.11
CA PHE A 153 0.34 -12.79 5.55
C PHE A 153 1.00 -11.43 5.27
N VAL A 154 2.27 -11.26 5.67
CA VAL A 154 3.04 -10.03 5.42
C VAL A 154 3.25 -9.81 3.91
N CYS A 155 3.50 -10.88 3.15
CA CYS A 155 3.56 -10.80 1.69
C CYS A 155 2.20 -10.38 1.10
N TRP A 156 1.08 -10.91 1.58
CA TRP A 156 -0.27 -10.57 1.12
C TRP A 156 -0.67 -9.11 1.41
N THR A 157 -0.32 -8.58 2.59
CA THR A 157 -0.53 -7.15 2.91
C THR A 157 0.38 -6.24 2.09
N CYS A 158 1.61 -6.68 1.79
CA CYS A 158 2.57 -5.98 0.92
C CYS A 158 2.38 -6.25 -0.60
N ALA A 159 1.43 -7.10 -1.00
CA ALA A 159 1.25 -7.53 -2.39
C ALA A 159 0.81 -6.35 -3.31
N PRO A 160 0.83 -6.48 -4.65
CA PRO A 160 1.00 -5.37 -5.58
C PRO A 160 0.02 -4.20 -5.41
N SER A 161 0.52 -3.00 -5.76
CA SER A 161 -0.09 -1.71 -5.43
C SER A 161 -1.58 -1.61 -5.75
N LEU A 162 -2.40 -1.40 -4.72
CA LEU A 162 -3.83 -1.12 -4.83
C LEU A 162 -4.10 0.34 -5.20
N ASP A 163 -3.43 0.83 -6.24
CA ASP A 163 -3.60 2.19 -6.74
C ASP A 163 -4.97 2.32 -7.43
N ILE A 164 -5.98 2.72 -6.65
CA ILE A 164 -7.37 2.90 -7.10
C ILE A 164 -7.48 4.01 -8.16
N PHE A 165 -6.61 5.03 -8.09
CA PHE A 165 -6.64 6.22 -8.94
C PHE A 165 -5.62 6.18 -10.09
N ALA A 166 -5.13 5.01 -10.49
CA ALA A 166 -4.27 4.93 -11.67
C ALA A 166 -5.05 5.33 -12.94
N PRO A 167 -4.44 6.12 -13.85
CA PRO A 167 -5.04 6.48 -15.13
C PRO A 167 -5.18 5.24 -16.03
N GLY A 168 -6.16 5.24 -16.94
CA GLY A 168 -6.37 4.16 -17.91
C GLY A 168 -7.04 2.88 -17.38
N LEU A 169 -7.36 2.80 -16.08
CA LEU A 169 -8.07 1.63 -15.53
C LEU A 169 -9.55 1.59 -15.91
N THR A 170 -10.05 0.41 -16.27
CA THR A 170 -11.49 0.13 -16.40
C THR A 170 -12.19 0.16 -15.03
N PRO A 171 -13.51 0.48 -14.98
CA PRO A 171 -14.25 0.54 -13.72
C PRO A 171 -14.27 -0.79 -12.96
N ALA A 172 -14.29 -1.93 -13.67
CA ALA A 172 -14.22 -3.26 -13.06
C ALA A 172 -12.88 -3.49 -12.30
N ILE A 173 -11.74 -3.07 -12.88
CA ILE A 173 -10.44 -3.18 -12.21
C ILE A 173 -10.37 -2.21 -11.01
N ARG A 174 -10.97 -1.01 -11.11
CA ARG A 174 -11.06 -0.08 -9.98
C ARG A 174 -11.88 -0.69 -8.83
N ALA A 175 -13.05 -1.28 -9.12
CA ALA A 175 -13.86 -1.97 -8.13
C ALA A 175 -13.10 -3.14 -7.46
N LYS A 176 -12.38 -3.95 -8.25
CA LYS A 176 -11.49 -5.02 -7.73
C LYS A 176 -10.42 -4.45 -6.78
N ARG A 177 -9.80 -3.31 -7.11
CA ARG A 177 -8.80 -2.65 -6.24
C ARG A 177 -9.41 -2.08 -4.96
N VAL A 178 -10.58 -1.44 -5.03
CA VAL A 178 -11.31 -0.94 -3.84
C VAL A 178 -11.68 -2.10 -2.92
N PHE A 179 -12.25 -3.19 -3.46
CA PHE A 179 -12.61 -4.37 -2.69
C PHE A 179 -11.40 -5.03 -2.00
N LEU A 180 -10.28 -5.17 -2.72
CA LEU A 180 -9.03 -5.68 -2.13
C LEU A 180 -8.48 -4.76 -1.04
N SER A 181 -8.60 -3.43 -1.20
CA SER A 181 -8.12 -2.49 -0.17
C SER A 181 -8.99 -2.51 1.07
N ALA A 182 -10.32 -2.55 0.88
CA ALA A 182 -11.28 -2.73 1.96
C ALA A 182 -11.06 -4.07 2.69
N THR A 183 -10.74 -5.15 1.97
CA THR A 183 -10.42 -6.46 2.56
C THR A 183 -9.16 -6.39 3.42
N ARG A 184 -8.09 -5.72 2.95
CA ARG A 184 -6.86 -5.50 3.75
C ARG A 184 -7.13 -4.65 4.98
N GLY A 185 -7.89 -3.55 4.82
CA GLY A 185 -8.30 -2.68 5.92
C GLY A 185 -9.14 -3.41 6.96
N LEU A 186 -10.08 -4.25 6.54
CA LEU A 186 -10.88 -5.08 7.45
C LEU A 186 -10.01 -6.07 8.23
N VAL A 187 -9.12 -6.80 7.55
CA VAL A 187 -8.21 -7.76 8.20
C VAL A 187 -7.26 -7.07 9.18
N PHE A 188 -6.70 -5.92 8.81
CA PHE A 188 -5.91 -5.09 9.72
C PHE A 188 -6.72 -4.60 10.92
N SER A 189 -7.95 -4.15 10.69
CA SER A 189 -8.88 -3.69 11.73
C SER A 189 -9.24 -4.81 12.71
N LEU A 190 -9.43 -6.04 12.23
CA LEU A 190 -9.67 -7.21 13.10
C LEU A 190 -8.47 -7.53 13.99
N CYS A 191 -7.24 -7.25 13.56
CA CYS A 191 -6.05 -7.37 14.41
C CYS A 191 -5.92 -6.21 15.42
N VAL A 192 -6.31 -5.00 15.03
CA VAL A 192 -6.24 -3.80 15.90
C VAL A 192 -7.38 -3.76 16.93
N LEU A 193 -8.58 -4.22 16.56
CA LEU A 193 -9.79 -4.19 17.37
C LEU A 193 -9.58 -4.71 18.80
N PRO A 194 -9.08 -5.92 19.07
CA PRO A 194 -8.96 -6.40 20.44
C PRO A 194 -8.04 -5.54 21.31
N ILE A 195 -7.04 -4.88 20.72
CA ILE A 195 -6.11 -3.99 21.43
C ILE A 195 -6.77 -2.62 21.66
N ALA A 196 -7.18 -1.95 20.58
CA ALA A 196 -7.76 -0.61 20.65
C ALA A 196 -9.05 -0.60 21.48
N TRP A 197 -9.95 -1.56 21.24
CA TRP A 197 -11.23 -1.64 21.94
C TRP A 197 -11.07 -1.95 23.43
N CYS A 198 -10.24 -2.92 23.82
CA CYS A 198 -10.02 -3.21 25.25
C CYS A 198 -9.37 -2.03 25.98
N LEU A 199 -8.43 -1.32 25.35
CA LEU A 199 -7.84 -0.11 25.92
C LEU A 199 -8.87 1.02 26.03
N GLY A 200 -9.66 1.27 24.99
CA GLY A 200 -10.71 2.31 24.98
C GLY A 200 -11.78 2.06 26.04
N VAL A 201 -12.37 0.86 26.05
CA VAL A 201 -13.38 0.45 27.05
C VAL A 201 -12.78 0.43 28.46
N GLY A 202 -11.56 -0.08 28.64
CA GLY A 202 -10.87 -0.09 29.93
C GLY A 202 -10.64 1.31 30.50
N ILE A 203 -10.16 2.25 29.66
CA ILE A 203 -9.98 3.66 30.05
C ILE A 203 -11.34 4.32 30.35
N ALA A 204 -12.38 4.09 29.53
CA ALA A 204 -13.72 4.62 29.78
C ALA A 204 -14.30 4.12 31.12
N CYS A 205 -14.13 2.84 31.44
CA CYS A 205 -14.53 2.26 32.73
C CYS A 205 -13.75 2.86 33.92
N ALA A 206 -12.46 3.14 33.75
CA ALA A 206 -11.63 3.74 34.79
C ALA A 206 -11.97 5.22 35.04
N VAL A 207 -12.23 6.00 33.98
CA VAL A 207 -12.62 7.42 34.06
C VAL A 207 -14.05 7.59 34.56
N TRP A 208 -14.96 6.67 34.20
CA TRP A 208 -16.36 6.69 34.63
C TRP A 208 -16.77 5.39 35.34
N PRO A 209 -16.52 5.24 36.66
CA PRO A 209 -16.91 4.05 37.43
C PRO A 209 -18.42 3.74 37.41
N ALA A 210 -19.28 4.73 37.14
CA ALA A 210 -20.70 4.52 36.91
C ALA A 210 -20.98 3.80 35.58
N LEU A 211 -20.20 4.10 34.54
CA LEU A 211 -20.28 3.43 33.23
C LEU A 211 -19.81 1.98 33.33
N ALA A 212 -18.78 1.70 34.12
CA ALA A 212 -18.32 0.34 34.41
C ALA A 212 -19.41 -0.54 35.05
N ARG A 213 -20.30 0.07 35.87
CA ARG A 213 -21.51 -0.58 36.41
C ARG A 213 -22.72 -0.56 35.45
N ASN A 214 -22.53 -0.14 34.20
CA ASN A 214 -23.56 -0.04 33.16
C ASN A 214 -24.75 0.89 33.53
N HIS A 215 -24.51 1.88 34.40
CA HIS A 215 -25.48 2.94 34.68
C HIS A 215 -25.65 3.81 33.42
N ALA A 216 -26.85 4.36 33.22
CA ALA A 216 -27.07 5.34 32.16
C ALA A 216 -26.26 6.61 32.40
N ILE A 217 -25.63 7.10 31.33
CA ILE A 217 -25.10 8.45 31.23
C ILE A 217 -26.05 9.23 30.33
N THR A 218 -26.67 10.28 30.86
CA THR A 218 -27.56 11.20 30.14
C THR A 218 -26.99 12.61 30.18
N ASN A 219 -27.29 13.41 29.15
CA ASN A 219 -26.99 14.84 29.07
C ASN A 219 -25.53 15.23 29.41
N SER A 220 -24.57 14.34 29.11
CA SER A 220 -23.15 14.58 29.35
C SER A 220 -22.37 14.57 28.04
N TRP A 221 -21.29 15.35 27.99
CA TRP A 221 -20.33 15.35 26.90
C TRP A 221 -19.35 14.16 26.95
N GLY A 222 -19.42 13.32 27.99
CA GLY A 222 -18.49 12.20 28.21
C GLY A 222 -18.37 11.25 27.02
N PRO A 223 -19.47 10.69 26.48
CA PRO A 223 -19.43 9.82 25.31
C PRO A 223 -18.85 10.50 24.06
N MET A 224 -19.14 11.79 23.83
CA MET A 224 -18.63 12.55 22.68
C MET A 224 -17.12 12.79 22.79
N ILE A 225 -16.65 13.23 23.96
CA ILE A 225 -15.22 13.44 24.24
C ILE A 225 -14.47 12.11 24.17
N PHE A 226 -15.04 11.03 24.74
CA PHE A 226 -14.50 9.68 24.64
C PHE A 226 -14.30 9.27 23.19
N LYS A 227 -15.35 9.37 22.34
CA LYS A 227 -15.24 8.94 20.94
C LYS A 227 -14.24 9.78 20.15
N ALA A 228 -14.18 11.08 20.40
CA ALA A 228 -13.20 11.97 19.77
C ALA A 228 -11.76 11.62 20.14
N VAL A 229 -11.45 11.46 21.44
CA VAL A 229 -10.09 11.10 21.89
C VAL A 229 -9.72 9.68 21.46
N TYR A 230 -10.66 8.74 21.51
CA TYR A 230 -10.49 7.37 21.07
C TYR A 230 -10.08 7.29 19.60
N THR A 231 -10.81 8.00 18.74
CA THR A 231 -10.57 7.98 17.28
C THR A 231 -9.41 8.87 16.85
N PHE A 232 -9.10 9.93 17.60
CA PHE A 232 -7.83 10.66 17.48
C PHE A 232 -6.63 9.73 17.62
N VAL A 233 -6.56 8.98 18.72
CA VAL A 233 -5.45 8.06 19.00
C VAL A 233 -5.44 6.92 17.99
N LEU A 234 -6.61 6.38 17.63
CA LEU A 234 -6.72 5.32 16.64
C LEU A 234 -6.17 5.77 15.27
N GLY A 235 -6.66 6.88 14.72
CA GLY A 235 -6.21 7.41 13.42
C GLY A 235 -4.75 7.80 13.43
N ALA A 236 -4.30 8.49 14.49
CA ALA A 236 -2.90 8.88 14.65
C ALA A 236 -1.93 7.68 14.69
N VAL A 237 -2.38 6.49 15.10
CA VAL A 237 -1.55 5.27 15.13
C VAL A 237 -1.73 4.41 13.87
N THR A 238 -2.95 4.28 13.32
CA THR A 238 -3.23 3.36 12.21
C THR A 238 -2.94 3.95 10.83
N THR A 239 -3.25 5.23 10.60
CA THR A 239 -3.06 5.88 9.29
C THR A 239 -1.58 5.96 8.85
N PRO A 240 -0.59 6.19 9.74
CA PRO A 240 0.82 6.11 9.37
C PRO A 240 1.25 4.73 8.86
N VAL A 241 0.66 3.65 9.39
CA VAL A 241 0.95 2.27 8.96
C VAL A 241 0.43 2.03 7.54
N SER A 242 -0.82 2.43 7.26
CA SER A 242 -1.41 2.40 5.92
C SER A 242 -0.58 3.22 4.93
N THR A 243 -0.21 4.45 5.31
CA THR A 243 0.59 5.37 4.51
C THR A 243 1.97 4.81 4.18
N VAL A 244 2.70 4.25 5.16
CA VAL A 244 4.00 3.61 4.90
C VAL A 244 3.86 2.45 3.93
N LEU A 245 2.83 1.60 4.06
CA LEU A 245 2.60 0.49 3.13
C LEU A 245 2.19 0.96 1.72
N ALA A 246 1.42 2.04 1.60
CA ALA A 246 1.12 2.66 0.31
C ALA A 246 2.38 3.28 -0.32
N MET A 247 3.24 3.92 0.47
CA MET A 247 4.52 4.47 0.00
C MET A 247 5.51 3.39 -0.42
N THR A 248 5.52 2.21 0.20
CA THR A 248 6.34 1.09 -0.28
C THR A 248 5.76 0.46 -1.54
N GLN A 249 4.44 0.46 -1.73
CA GLN A 249 3.80 -0.09 -2.93
C GLN A 249 3.87 0.86 -4.14
N ALA A 250 3.88 2.17 -3.93
CA ALA A 250 3.86 3.17 -4.98
C ALA A 250 5.05 3.09 -5.96
N ARG A 251 4.77 3.38 -7.24
CA ARG A 251 5.79 3.44 -8.32
C ARG A 251 6.40 4.84 -8.39
N PRO A 252 7.72 4.97 -8.60
CA PRO A 252 8.37 6.27 -8.78
C PRO A 252 7.96 6.94 -10.10
N ALA A 253 7.65 8.24 -10.05
CA ALA A 253 7.18 9.00 -11.21
C ALA A 253 8.18 9.01 -12.40
N LYS A 254 9.50 8.95 -12.13
CA LYS A 254 10.54 8.95 -13.17
C LYS A 254 10.40 7.81 -14.19
N THR A 255 10.03 6.61 -13.77
CA THR A 255 9.92 5.43 -14.66
C THR A 255 8.81 5.61 -15.72
N ILE A 256 7.78 6.42 -15.43
CA ILE A 256 6.64 6.65 -16.33
C ILE A 256 7.02 7.59 -17.50
N MET A 257 7.95 8.51 -17.30
CA MET A 257 8.42 9.41 -18.37
C MET A 257 9.35 8.69 -19.35
N THR A 258 10.26 7.83 -18.88
CA THR A 258 11.18 7.11 -19.78
C THR A 258 10.45 6.12 -20.69
N ALA A 259 9.44 5.42 -20.17
CA ALA A 259 8.65 4.43 -20.91
C ALA A 259 7.70 5.03 -21.98
N ARG A 260 7.69 6.36 -22.16
CA ARG A 260 6.80 7.05 -23.11
C ARG A 260 7.52 7.66 -24.32
N THR A 261 8.78 7.27 -24.53
CA THR A 261 9.55 7.62 -25.74
C THR A 261 9.64 6.40 -26.64
N PRO A 262 8.74 6.20 -27.61
CA PRO A 262 8.96 5.24 -28.68
C PRO A 262 10.07 5.78 -29.57
N THR A 263 11.32 5.37 -29.30
CA THR A 263 12.44 5.58 -30.22
C THR A 263 12.39 4.55 -31.34
N ASP A 264 11.36 4.65 -32.19
CA ASP A 264 11.28 3.96 -33.48
C ASP A 264 11.41 4.96 -34.64
N PRO A 265 12.65 5.33 -35.04
CA PRO A 265 12.92 5.93 -36.33
C PRO A 265 13.85 5.04 -37.18
N GLU A 266 13.62 3.72 -37.27
CA GLU A 266 14.43 2.83 -38.12
C GLU A 266 13.63 1.75 -38.89
N ILE A 267 12.48 2.13 -39.45
CA ILE A 267 11.95 1.49 -40.66
C ILE A 267 11.71 2.57 -41.72
N ALA A 268 12.81 3.08 -42.26
CA ALA A 268 12.85 3.94 -43.45
C ALA A 268 13.71 3.27 -44.54
N GLY A 269 13.34 2.04 -44.92
CA GLY A 269 13.84 1.41 -46.14
C GLY A 269 13.37 2.21 -47.36
N GLY A 270 14.30 2.63 -48.22
CA GLY A 270 14.02 3.56 -49.33
C GLY A 270 13.25 2.94 -50.51
N GLY A 271 12.65 3.81 -51.34
CA GLY A 271 11.92 3.37 -52.54
C GLY A 271 11.31 4.49 -53.38
N ALA A 272 12.15 5.18 -54.17
CA ALA A 272 11.86 5.83 -55.46
C ALA A 272 10.71 6.87 -55.63
N LEU A 273 11.14 8.07 -56.09
CA LEU A 273 10.58 8.86 -57.20
C LEU A 273 9.08 9.22 -57.22
N GLY A 274 8.77 10.51 -57.00
CA GLY A 274 7.48 11.13 -57.31
C GLY A 274 7.46 12.65 -57.12
N GLU A 275 7.67 13.41 -58.20
CA GLU A 275 7.30 14.81 -58.50
C GLU A 275 6.84 15.78 -57.38
N PRO A 276 7.42 17.00 -57.29
CA PRO A 276 6.93 18.07 -56.41
C PRO A 276 5.79 18.87 -57.08
N THR A 277 4.53 18.53 -56.80
CA THR A 277 3.39 19.36 -57.24
C THR A 277 3.14 20.51 -56.26
N GLU A 278 3.50 21.71 -56.72
CA GLU A 278 3.05 23.02 -56.23
C GLU A 278 1.53 23.08 -56.03
N LEU A 279 1.02 23.92 -55.11
CA LEU A 279 -0.11 24.87 -55.32
C LEU A 279 -0.73 25.41 -54.01
N VAL A 280 -0.69 26.74 -53.88
CA VAL A 280 -1.83 27.62 -53.52
C VAL A 280 -2.44 27.50 -52.11
N HIS A 281 -1.83 28.24 -51.19
CA HIS A 281 -2.41 29.44 -50.58
C HIS A 281 -3.95 29.64 -50.70
N ARG A 282 -4.70 29.46 -49.60
CA ARG A 282 -6.04 30.08 -49.49
C ARG A 282 -6.39 30.58 -48.09
N GLU A 283 -6.13 31.86 -47.91
CA GLU A 283 -6.69 32.72 -46.86
C GLU A 283 -8.23 32.78 -46.90
N LYS A 284 -8.86 32.76 -45.72
CA LYS A 284 -10.18 33.33 -45.35
C LYS A 284 -10.32 33.18 -43.82
N ARG A 285 -10.31 34.30 -43.08
CA ARG A 285 -11.49 35.02 -42.57
C ARG A 285 -12.29 34.23 -41.55
#